data_AF-A0A934YRJ4-F1
#
_entry.id   AF-A0A934YRJ4-F1
#
_cell.length_a   1.000
_cell.length_b   1.000
_cell.length_c   1.000
_cell.angle_alpha   90.00
_cell.angle_beta   90.00
_cell.angle_gamma   90.00
#
_symmetry.space_group_name_H-M   'P 1'
#
loop_
_entity.id
_entity.type
_entity.pdbx_description
1 polymer ?
#
loop_
_entity_poly.entity_id
_entity_poly.type
_entity_poly.pdbx_seq_one_letter_code
_entity_poly.pdbx_strand_id
1 'polypeptide(L)'
;MRDVPLRPAGVFAPLMVAATLVACAAAPDAPDISGVGEVSSDLSPAELACEGYDPTAAGRMAAAGAKRDGQRSQKRCYSYVKKHLTSAGYDVPGEVASGGRYAGSAYMFTTWARKNPAALRRLGFAEVKLKAGEAPPKGSIIVWGRGECGYSKSHGHIEVVIDDGGRACSDFCGRVKTSRKCGIPDVFIPVRAGSEPGSGCSKDSCAGRADGWYCSEIKDFSAFSCRDQNISGGYQCATGKKCVFSGQSRQATLQGAVPQCR
;
A
#
# COMPACT_ATOMS: atom_id res chain seq x y z
N MET A 1 10.12 52.03 38.48
CA MET A 1 10.03 52.79 37.22
C MET A 1 11.22 52.39 36.38
N ARG A 2 11.02 51.69 35.26
CA ARG A 2 12.10 51.25 34.37
C ARG A 2 11.86 51.87 33.00
N ASP A 3 12.83 52.67 32.56
CA ASP A 3 12.85 53.34 31.27
C ASP A 3 12.86 52.34 30.11
N VAL A 4 11.97 52.56 29.16
CA VAL A 4 11.89 51.79 27.90
C VAL A 4 12.44 52.68 26.79
N PRO A 5 13.51 52.27 26.06
CA PRO A 5 14.05 53.08 24.98
C PRO A 5 13.16 53.01 23.73
N LEU A 6 12.83 54.18 23.20
CA LEU A 6 12.13 54.38 21.93
C LEU A 6 13.01 53.92 20.76
N ARG A 7 12.45 53.07 19.89
CA ARG A 7 13.09 52.63 18.64
C ARG A 7 12.89 53.67 17.52
N PRO A 8 13.89 53.87 16.65
CA PRO A 8 13.79 54.82 15.53
C PRO A 8 12.89 54.28 14.42
N ALA A 9 12.16 55.20 13.79
CA ALA A 9 11.30 54.95 12.63
C ALA A 9 12.16 54.58 11.41
N GLY A 10 12.00 53.34 10.94
CA GLY A 10 12.64 52.84 9.72
C GLY A 10 11.94 53.37 8.47
N VAL A 11 12.73 53.96 7.58
CA VAL A 11 12.34 54.43 6.25
C VAL A 11 11.92 53.23 5.38
N PHE A 12 10.69 53.26 4.88
CA PHE A 12 10.16 52.28 3.92
C PHE A 12 10.64 52.63 2.51
N ALA A 13 11.49 51.78 1.92
CA ALA A 13 11.78 51.81 0.49
C ALA A 13 10.75 50.96 -0.27
N PRO A 14 10.18 51.45 -1.39
CA PRO A 14 9.25 50.69 -2.20
C PRO A 14 10.01 49.62 -3.00
N LEU A 15 9.75 48.35 -2.67
CA LEU A 15 10.25 47.20 -3.42
C LEU A 15 9.45 47.08 -4.72
N MET A 16 10.07 47.39 -5.86
CA MET A 16 9.48 47.10 -7.16
C MET A 16 9.43 45.59 -7.37
N VAL A 17 8.22 45.03 -7.39
CA VAL A 17 7.98 43.63 -7.73
C VAL A 17 7.96 43.50 -9.25
N ALA A 18 9.06 43.02 -9.82
CA ALA A 18 9.12 42.61 -11.22
C ALA A 18 8.26 41.34 -11.40
N ALA A 19 7.11 41.50 -12.06
CA ALA A 19 6.24 40.39 -12.44
C ALA A 19 6.91 39.52 -13.51
N THR A 20 7.58 38.44 -13.09
CA THR A 20 8.10 37.43 -13.99
C THR A 20 6.92 36.55 -14.44
N LEU A 21 6.59 36.59 -15.72
CA LEU A 21 5.64 35.67 -16.35
C LEU A 21 6.25 34.26 -16.32
N VAL A 22 5.79 33.42 -15.38
CA VAL A 22 6.09 31.99 -15.37
C VAL A 22 5.28 31.35 -16.48
N ALA A 23 5.96 30.95 -17.55
CA ALA A 23 5.39 30.09 -18.58
C ALA A 23 4.99 28.75 -17.95
N CYS A 24 3.73 28.35 -18.14
CA CYS A 24 3.25 27.01 -17.79
C CYS A 24 4.00 25.98 -18.65
N ALA A 25 5.08 25.41 -18.12
CA ALA A 25 5.64 24.18 -18.66
C ALA A 25 4.58 23.08 -18.55
N ALA A 26 4.28 22.43 -19.68
CA ALA A 26 3.41 21.27 -19.72
C ALA A 26 3.90 20.23 -18.70
N ALA A 27 2.97 19.67 -17.93
CA ALA A 27 3.28 18.60 -16.99
C ALA A 27 3.94 17.44 -17.77
N PRO A 28 5.05 16.88 -17.27
CA PRO A 28 5.66 15.71 -17.91
C PRO A 28 4.62 14.60 -18.00
N ASP A 29 4.59 13.93 -19.14
CA ASP A 29 3.73 12.77 -19.38
C ASP A 29 3.88 11.77 -18.23
N ALA A 30 2.74 11.31 -17.71
CA ALA A 30 2.71 10.31 -16.66
C ALA A 30 3.50 9.08 -17.15
N PRO A 31 4.38 8.49 -16.32
CA PRO A 31 5.16 7.34 -16.72
C PRO A 31 4.24 6.21 -17.18
N ASP A 32 4.54 5.66 -18.34
CA ASP A 32 3.89 4.46 -18.87
C ASP A 32 4.15 3.29 -17.91
N ILE A 33 3.12 2.94 -17.14
CA ILE A 33 3.11 1.85 -16.16
C ILE A 33 2.74 0.50 -16.78
N SER A 34 2.84 0.34 -18.11
CA SER A 34 2.50 -0.88 -18.85
C SER A 34 3.33 -2.13 -18.51
N GLY A 35 4.29 -2.05 -17.57
CA GLY A 35 5.20 -3.14 -17.19
C GLY A 35 4.98 -3.80 -15.82
N VAL A 36 3.95 -3.44 -15.05
CA VAL A 36 3.67 -4.15 -13.79
C VAL A 36 2.92 -5.44 -14.09
N GLY A 37 3.58 -6.59 -13.91
CA GLY A 37 2.95 -7.90 -14.09
C GLY A 37 1.63 -8.00 -13.32
N GLU A 38 0.58 -8.47 -13.99
CA GLU A 38 -0.73 -8.72 -13.38
C GLU A 38 -0.59 -9.81 -12.29
N VAL A 39 -0.44 -9.39 -11.04
CA VAL A 39 -0.44 -10.31 -9.89
C VAL A 39 -1.90 -10.65 -9.54
N SER A 40 -2.35 -11.89 -9.82
CA SER A 40 -3.21 -12.74 -8.94
C SER A 40 -4.43 -12.12 -8.22
N SER A 41 -5.69 -12.42 -8.60
CA SER A 41 -6.96 -11.72 -8.26
C SER A 41 -7.58 -12.10 -6.92
N ASP A 42 -6.89 -12.94 -6.17
CA ASP A 42 -7.26 -13.31 -4.83
C ASP A 42 -5.94 -13.19 -4.10
N LEU A 43 -5.72 -12.17 -3.26
CA LEU A 43 -4.81 -12.45 -2.15
C LEU A 43 -5.54 -13.48 -1.30
N SER A 44 -5.30 -14.75 -1.61
CA SER A 44 -5.81 -15.86 -0.83
C SER A 44 -5.49 -15.61 0.65
N PRO A 45 -6.24 -16.18 1.60
CA PRO A 45 -5.87 -16.09 3.00
C PRO A 45 -4.40 -16.47 3.26
N ALA A 46 -3.83 -17.35 2.43
CA ALA A 46 -2.41 -17.67 2.42
C ALA A 46 -1.54 -16.50 1.96
N GLU A 47 -1.85 -15.82 0.85
CA GLU A 47 -1.11 -14.65 0.38
C GLU A 47 -1.25 -13.44 1.32
N LEU A 48 -2.42 -13.20 1.92
CA LEU A 48 -2.53 -12.19 2.97
C LEU A 48 -1.64 -12.55 4.17
N ALA A 49 -1.68 -13.81 4.61
CA ALA A 49 -0.77 -14.28 5.66
C ALA A 49 0.71 -14.11 5.24
N CYS A 50 1.02 -14.24 3.95
CA CYS A 50 2.36 -14.00 3.42
C CYS A 50 2.85 -12.57 3.57
N GLU A 51 1.95 -11.62 3.36
CA GLU A 51 2.24 -10.21 3.58
C GLU A 51 2.37 -9.85 5.07
N GLY A 52 2.13 -10.83 5.95
CA GLY A 52 2.16 -10.69 7.39
C GLY A 52 0.82 -10.23 7.97
N TYR A 53 -0.28 -10.38 7.23
CA TYR A 53 -1.61 -9.92 7.64
C TYR A 53 -1.96 -10.39 9.05
N ASP A 54 -2.36 -9.44 9.89
CA ASP A 54 -2.74 -9.67 11.27
C ASP A 54 -4.26 -9.53 11.41
N PRO A 55 -5.02 -10.65 11.44
CA PRO A 55 -6.49 -10.60 11.54
C PRO A 55 -6.97 -9.99 12.86
N THR A 56 -6.18 -10.09 13.94
CA THR A 56 -6.53 -9.50 15.24
C THR A 56 -6.37 -7.98 15.18
N ALA A 57 -5.27 -7.48 14.63
CA ALA A 57 -5.07 -6.05 14.41
C ALA A 57 -6.09 -5.47 13.41
N ALA A 58 -6.43 -6.22 12.37
CA ALA A 58 -7.49 -5.89 11.42
C ALA A 58 -8.87 -5.80 12.08
N GLY A 59 -9.21 -6.73 12.99
CA GLY A 59 -10.43 -6.66 13.78
C GLY A 59 -10.52 -5.38 14.62
N ARG A 60 -9.43 -4.99 15.29
CA ARG A 60 -9.38 -3.73 16.06
C ARG A 60 -9.56 -2.50 15.16
N MET A 61 -8.92 -2.50 14.00
CA MET A 61 -9.00 -1.39 13.05
C MET A 61 -10.42 -1.24 12.47
N ALA A 62 -11.02 -2.35 12.03
CA ALA A 62 -12.40 -2.39 11.56
C ALA A 62 -13.39 -1.91 12.64
N ALA A 63 -13.25 -2.40 13.88
CA ALA A 63 -14.09 -1.97 14.99
C ALA A 63 -13.95 -0.48 15.30
N ALA A 64 -12.75 0.09 15.18
CA ALA A 64 -12.54 1.54 15.34
C ALA A 64 -13.25 2.34 14.23
N GLY A 65 -13.11 1.92 12.97
CA GLY A 65 -13.79 2.55 11.82
C GLY A 65 -15.31 2.50 11.91
N ALA A 66 -15.86 1.36 12.33
CA ALA A 66 -17.31 1.12 12.44
C ALA A 66 -18.02 2.05 13.43
N LYS A 67 -17.30 2.71 14.35
CA LYS A 67 -17.86 3.75 15.24
C LYS A 67 -18.46 4.95 14.50
N ARG A 68 -18.25 5.04 13.19
CA ARG A 68 -18.78 6.10 12.31
C ARG A 68 -19.94 5.63 11.44
N ASP A 69 -20.43 4.41 11.64
CA ASP A 69 -21.60 3.92 10.92
C ASP A 69 -22.86 4.75 11.27
N GLY A 70 -23.67 5.01 10.25
CA GLY A 70 -24.84 5.91 10.33
C GLY A 70 -24.53 7.42 10.42
N GLN A 71 -23.26 7.83 10.48
CA GLN A 71 -22.89 9.25 10.54
C GLN A 71 -22.91 9.91 9.15
N ARG A 72 -23.22 11.21 9.09
CA ARG A 72 -23.08 12.01 7.86
C ARG A 72 -21.63 12.40 7.60
N SER A 73 -21.25 12.56 6.33
CA SER A 73 -19.92 13.04 5.96
C SER A 73 -19.66 14.44 6.51
N GLN A 74 -18.47 14.64 7.06
CA GLN A 74 -18.01 15.92 7.62
C GLN A 74 -16.86 16.52 6.81
N LYS A 75 -16.46 15.87 5.69
CA LYS A 75 -15.28 16.20 4.88
C LYS A 75 -13.98 16.16 5.70
N ARG A 76 -13.92 15.26 6.69
CA ARG A 76 -12.78 15.11 7.62
C ARG A 76 -12.20 13.70 7.61
N CYS A 77 -12.36 12.95 6.51
CA CYS A 77 -12.00 11.54 6.38
C CYS A 77 -10.60 11.21 6.96
N TYR A 78 -9.55 11.94 6.56
CA TYR A 78 -8.20 11.70 7.06
C TYR A 78 -8.06 11.95 8.57
N SER A 79 -8.68 13.01 9.11
CA SER A 79 -8.67 13.27 10.55
C SER A 79 -9.35 12.15 11.33
N TYR A 80 -10.37 11.50 10.78
CA TYR A 80 -11.05 10.38 11.44
C TYR A 80 -10.25 9.09 11.34
N VAL A 81 -9.63 8.79 10.20
CA VAL A 81 -8.75 7.61 10.07
C VAL A 81 -7.58 7.67 11.07
N LYS A 82 -7.02 8.86 11.33
CA LYS A 82 -6.04 9.04 12.42
C LYS A 82 -6.59 8.69 13.80
N LYS A 83 -7.83 9.11 14.11
CA LYS A 83 -8.50 8.72 15.36
C LYS A 83 -8.78 7.22 15.42
N HIS A 84 -9.07 6.60 14.28
CA HIS A 84 -9.28 5.15 14.19
C HIS A 84 -8.00 4.39 14.48
N LEU A 85 -6.86 4.83 13.93
CA LEU A 85 -5.53 4.27 14.24
C LEU A 85 -5.26 4.32 15.75
N THR A 86 -5.38 5.49 16.39
CA THR A 86 -5.20 5.61 17.84
C THR A 86 -6.18 4.73 18.62
N SER A 87 -7.45 4.69 18.20
CA SER A 87 -8.49 3.88 18.85
C SER A 87 -8.26 2.37 18.70
N ALA A 88 -7.58 1.94 17.65
CA ALA A 88 -7.21 0.54 17.41
C ALA A 88 -5.91 0.12 18.10
N GLY A 89 -5.26 1.06 18.82
CA GLY A 89 -4.06 0.81 19.62
C GLY A 89 -2.75 0.98 18.85
N TYR A 90 -2.76 1.62 17.68
CA TYR A 90 -1.52 1.91 16.95
C TYR A 90 -0.81 3.13 17.56
N ASP A 91 0.51 3.01 17.74
CA ASP A 91 1.37 4.14 18.06
C ASP A 91 1.61 4.97 16.79
N VAL A 92 0.86 6.06 16.65
CA VAL A 92 0.89 6.90 15.45
C VAL A 92 2.03 7.90 15.58
N PRO A 93 3.10 7.82 14.76
CA PRO A 93 4.23 8.74 14.84
C PRO A 93 3.77 10.18 14.72
N GLY A 94 4.46 11.10 15.39
CA GLY A 94 4.15 12.53 15.36
C GLY A 94 3.96 13.07 13.93
N GLU A 95 4.78 12.64 12.98
CA GLU A 95 4.67 13.04 11.56
C GLU A 95 3.32 12.67 10.92
N VAL A 96 2.74 11.53 11.30
CA VAL A 96 1.43 11.06 10.86
C VAL A 96 0.31 11.67 11.71
N ALA A 97 0.53 11.79 13.03
CA ALA A 97 -0.46 12.28 13.98
C ALA A 97 -0.71 13.80 13.85
N SER A 98 0.35 14.61 13.85
CA SER A 98 0.30 16.06 14.08
C SER A 98 0.17 16.93 12.83
N GLY A 99 0.10 16.34 11.64
CA GLY A 99 -0.05 17.15 10.41
C GLY A 99 1.26 17.70 9.86
N GLY A 100 2.37 16.96 10.02
CA GLY A 100 3.61 17.25 9.30
C GLY A 100 3.41 17.29 7.77
N ARG A 101 4.49 17.49 6.99
CA ARG A 101 4.44 17.65 5.52
C ARG A 101 3.62 16.57 4.79
N TYR A 102 3.40 15.42 5.41
CA TYR A 102 2.67 14.29 4.87
C TYR A 102 1.35 13.91 5.56
N ALA A 103 0.88 14.70 6.51
CA ALA A 103 -0.31 14.39 7.34
C ALA A 103 -1.45 15.42 7.20
N GLY A 104 -1.52 16.08 6.05
CA GLY A 104 -2.60 17.01 5.72
C GLY A 104 -3.78 16.38 4.98
N SER A 105 -3.60 15.21 4.34
CA SER A 105 -4.60 14.66 3.42
C SER A 105 -4.43 13.16 3.17
N ALA A 106 -5.42 12.55 2.50
CA ALA A 106 -5.38 11.15 2.11
C ALA A 106 -4.22 10.87 1.13
N TYR A 107 -4.06 11.67 0.07
CA TYR A 107 -2.99 11.44 -0.91
C TYR A 107 -1.59 11.61 -0.29
N MET A 108 -1.44 12.52 0.69
CA MET A 108 -0.17 12.75 1.37
C MET A 108 0.22 11.54 2.23
N PHE A 109 -0.76 10.87 2.86
CA PHE A 109 -0.53 9.62 3.58
C PHE A 109 0.03 8.54 2.68
N THR A 110 -0.57 8.29 1.51
CA THR A 110 -0.03 7.34 0.52
C THR A 110 1.39 7.72 0.10
N THR A 111 1.63 9.00 -0.17
CA THR A 111 2.96 9.50 -0.59
C THR A 111 4.01 9.23 0.49
N TRP A 112 3.67 9.40 1.76
CA TRP A 112 4.56 9.08 2.88
C TRP A 112 4.74 7.58 3.07
N ALA A 113 3.66 6.80 3.01
CA ALA A 113 3.70 5.35 3.20
C ALA A 113 4.66 4.69 2.20
N ARG A 114 4.57 5.07 0.92
CA ARG A 114 5.46 4.60 -0.17
C ARG A 114 6.91 5.04 0.01
N LYS A 115 7.15 6.24 0.53
CA LYS A 115 8.50 6.77 0.78
C LYS A 115 9.14 6.21 2.06
N ASN A 116 8.32 5.68 2.98
CA ASN A 116 8.76 5.23 4.29
C ASN A 116 8.22 3.82 4.62
N PRO A 117 8.48 2.79 3.79
CA PRO A 117 7.90 1.46 3.98
C PRO A 117 8.29 0.84 5.33
N ALA A 118 9.51 1.08 5.81
CA ALA A 118 9.95 0.63 7.13
C ALA A 118 9.19 1.33 8.28
N ALA A 119 8.87 2.63 8.13
CA ALA A 119 8.08 3.36 9.13
C ALA A 119 6.60 2.91 9.10
N LEU A 120 6.06 2.67 7.92
CA LEU A 120 4.73 2.09 7.75
C LEU A 120 4.64 0.70 8.41
N ARG A 121 5.65 -0.16 8.21
CA ARG A 121 5.74 -1.47 8.88
C ARG A 121 5.83 -1.34 10.39
N ARG A 122 6.62 -0.38 10.93
CA ARG A 122 6.63 -0.08 12.38
C ARG A 122 5.29 0.41 12.90
N LEU A 123 4.54 1.17 12.10
CA LEU A 123 3.15 1.56 12.39
C LEU A 123 2.19 0.36 12.32
N GLY A 124 2.63 -0.83 11.89
CA GLY A 124 1.82 -2.04 11.84
C GLY A 124 1.06 -2.21 10.53
N PHE A 125 1.52 -1.62 9.43
CA PHE A 125 0.90 -1.75 8.11
C PHE A 125 1.87 -2.15 7.01
N ALA A 126 1.34 -2.72 5.94
CA ALA A 126 2.04 -2.97 4.69
C ALA A 126 1.17 -2.53 3.51
N GLU A 127 1.78 -1.93 2.49
CA GLU A 127 1.08 -1.69 1.23
C GLU A 127 0.96 -3.01 0.46
N VAL A 128 -0.24 -3.30 -0.04
CA VAL A 128 -0.51 -4.41 -0.96
C VAL A 128 -1.13 -3.86 -2.25
N LYS A 129 -0.90 -4.56 -3.35
CA LYS A 129 -1.50 -4.23 -4.64
C LYS A 129 -2.75 -5.07 -4.83
N LEU A 130 -3.89 -4.41 -5.01
CA LEU A 130 -5.13 -5.07 -5.42
C LEU A 130 -5.26 -5.05 -6.93
N LYS A 131 -6.10 -5.95 -7.46
CA LYS A 131 -6.59 -5.84 -8.83
C LYS A 131 -7.81 -4.94 -8.93
N ALA A 132 -8.07 -4.45 -10.14
CA ALA A 132 -9.29 -3.74 -10.45
C ALA A 132 -10.52 -4.64 -10.23
N GLY A 133 -11.45 -4.18 -9.40
CA GLY A 133 -12.66 -4.94 -9.03
C GLY A 133 -12.54 -5.71 -7.72
N GLU A 134 -11.35 -5.84 -7.15
CA GLU A 134 -11.12 -6.60 -5.92
C GLU A 134 -11.57 -5.82 -4.69
N ALA A 135 -12.16 -6.55 -3.73
CA ALA A 135 -12.51 -6.00 -2.44
C ALA A 135 -11.28 -6.04 -1.51
N PRO A 136 -10.89 -4.92 -0.89
CA PRO A 136 -9.83 -4.93 0.09
C PRO A 136 -10.22 -5.76 1.33
N PRO A 137 -9.26 -6.39 2.03
CA PRO A 137 -9.56 -7.17 3.22
C PRO A 137 -10.02 -6.27 4.38
N LYS A 138 -10.84 -6.83 5.28
CA LYS A 138 -11.28 -6.15 6.51
C LYS A 138 -10.09 -5.55 7.29
N GLY A 139 -10.32 -4.40 7.91
CA GLY A 139 -9.33 -3.69 8.71
C GLY A 139 -8.26 -2.96 7.91
N SER A 140 -8.19 -3.16 6.58
CA SER A 140 -7.30 -2.39 5.72
C SER A 140 -7.68 -0.91 5.67
N ILE A 141 -6.67 -0.08 5.43
CA ILE A 141 -6.84 1.33 5.08
C ILE A 141 -6.81 1.40 3.56
N ILE A 142 -7.84 1.97 2.97
CA ILE A 142 -7.86 2.29 1.53
C ILE A 142 -7.71 3.78 1.31
N VAL A 143 -6.99 4.14 0.26
CA VAL A 143 -6.79 5.54 -0.15
C VAL A 143 -7.11 5.69 -1.63
N TRP A 144 -8.02 6.59 -1.93
CA TRP A 144 -8.27 7.12 -3.26
C TRP A 144 -7.42 8.35 -3.48
N GLY A 145 -6.71 8.37 -4.61
CA GLY A 145 -5.91 9.49 -5.08
C GLY A 145 -6.73 10.75 -5.33
N ARG A 146 -6.02 11.82 -5.70
CA ARG A 146 -6.63 13.13 -5.94
C ARG A 146 -7.61 13.06 -7.11
N GLY A 147 -8.87 13.42 -6.87
CA GLY A 147 -9.92 13.47 -7.90
C GLY A 147 -10.49 12.11 -8.32
N GLU A 148 -9.96 11.01 -7.79
CA GLU A 148 -10.44 9.67 -8.12
C GLU A 148 -11.86 9.44 -7.59
N CYS A 149 -12.67 8.67 -8.31
CA CYS A 149 -14.02 8.31 -7.89
C CYS A 149 -14.95 9.49 -7.52
N GLY A 150 -14.68 10.70 -8.00
CA GLY A 150 -15.43 11.91 -7.60
C GLY A 150 -15.08 12.43 -6.20
N TYR A 151 -13.98 11.97 -5.60
CA TYR A 151 -13.43 12.51 -4.37
C TYR A 151 -12.65 13.80 -4.62
N SER A 152 -12.11 14.40 -3.54
CA SER A 152 -11.45 15.70 -3.60
C SER A 152 -10.26 15.72 -4.56
N LYS A 153 -10.27 16.70 -5.49
CA LYS A 153 -9.13 17.00 -6.39
C LYS A 153 -7.88 17.48 -5.66
N SER A 154 -7.99 17.91 -4.41
CA SER A 154 -6.86 18.42 -3.62
C SER A 154 -6.37 17.43 -2.57
N HIS A 155 -7.28 16.63 -2.01
CA HIS A 155 -6.97 15.82 -0.83
C HIS A 155 -7.10 14.31 -1.03
N GLY A 156 -7.81 13.83 -2.05
CA GLY A 156 -8.19 12.42 -2.18
C GLY A 156 -9.26 12.01 -1.17
N HIS A 157 -9.35 10.71 -0.86
CA HIS A 157 -10.20 10.14 0.19
C HIS A 157 -9.54 8.93 0.84
N ILE A 158 -9.82 8.67 2.12
CA ILE A 158 -9.19 7.59 2.88
C ILE A 158 -10.21 6.99 3.85
N GLU A 159 -10.24 5.66 3.92
CA GLU A 159 -11.23 4.92 4.68
C GLU A 159 -10.63 3.65 5.29
N VAL A 160 -11.32 3.11 6.29
CA VAL A 160 -11.03 1.82 6.92
C VAL A 160 -12.08 0.83 6.49
N VAL A 161 -11.67 -0.30 5.95
CA VAL A 161 -12.61 -1.37 5.54
C VAL A 161 -13.11 -2.07 6.80
N ILE A 162 -14.42 -2.11 6.99
CA ILE A 162 -15.02 -2.57 8.26
C ILE A 162 -15.59 -3.99 8.19
N ASP A 163 -15.82 -4.51 6.99
CA ASP A 163 -16.32 -5.85 6.75
C ASP A 163 -15.79 -6.41 5.42
N ASP A 164 -16.02 -7.70 5.20
CA ASP A 164 -15.66 -8.40 3.98
C ASP A 164 -16.69 -8.14 2.84
N GLY A 165 -17.77 -7.41 3.14
CA GLY A 165 -18.84 -7.04 2.20
C GLY A 165 -18.54 -5.77 1.41
N GLY A 166 -17.32 -5.27 1.47
CA GLY A 166 -16.90 -4.07 0.75
C GLY A 166 -17.50 -2.79 1.34
N ARG A 167 -17.71 -2.70 2.66
CA ARG A 167 -17.98 -1.43 3.34
C ARG A 167 -16.72 -0.84 3.93
N ALA A 168 -16.58 0.48 3.82
CA ALA A 168 -15.51 1.21 4.47
C ALA A 168 -16.04 2.48 5.15
N CYS A 169 -15.32 2.91 6.19
CA CYS A 169 -15.69 4.01 7.05
C CYS A 169 -14.52 4.98 7.26
N SER A 170 -14.82 6.27 7.21
CA SER A 170 -13.89 7.33 7.59
C SER A 170 -14.58 8.33 8.49
N ASP A 171 -15.13 9.41 7.95
CA ASP A 171 -16.03 10.34 8.64
C ASP A 171 -17.51 9.93 8.51
N PHE A 172 -17.84 9.14 7.48
CA PHE A 172 -19.08 8.37 7.29
C PHE A 172 -18.73 6.97 6.77
N CYS A 173 -19.73 6.09 6.65
CA CYS A 173 -19.57 4.76 6.07
C CYS A 173 -20.28 4.65 4.72
N GLY A 174 -19.65 3.96 3.77
CA GLY A 174 -20.19 3.72 2.43
C GLY A 174 -19.72 2.40 1.86
N ARG A 175 -20.20 2.10 0.64
CA ARG A 175 -19.65 0.98 -0.15
C ARG A 175 -18.32 1.41 -0.75
N VAL A 176 -17.32 0.53 -0.66
CA VAL A 176 -16.04 0.64 -1.37
C VAL A 176 -16.33 0.62 -2.87
N LYS A 177 -15.77 1.60 -3.57
CA LYS A 177 -16.02 1.77 -5.01
C LYS A 177 -15.08 0.88 -5.82
N THR A 178 -15.44 -0.37 -6.07
CA THR A 178 -14.61 -1.32 -6.83
C THR A 178 -14.77 -1.21 -8.36
N SER A 179 -15.56 -0.26 -8.87
CA SER A 179 -15.81 -0.16 -10.31
C SER A 179 -14.53 0.19 -11.09
N ARG A 180 -14.34 -0.38 -12.29
CA ARG A 180 -13.17 -0.06 -13.14
C ARG A 180 -13.01 1.44 -13.46
N LYS A 181 -14.10 2.21 -13.44
CA LYS A 181 -14.10 3.67 -13.67
C LYS A 181 -13.43 4.47 -12.53
N CYS A 182 -13.22 3.82 -11.39
CA CYS A 182 -12.77 4.45 -10.17
C CYS A 182 -11.26 4.35 -9.95
N GLY A 183 -10.56 3.54 -10.76
CA GLY A 183 -9.18 3.16 -10.50
C GLY A 183 -9.08 2.08 -9.42
N ILE A 184 -7.84 1.79 -9.00
CA ILE A 184 -7.53 0.85 -7.93
C ILE A 184 -7.05 1.69 -6.74
N PRO A 185 -7.70 1.61 -5.56
CA PRO A 185 -7.23 2.37 -4.41
C PRO A 185 -5.91 1.80 -3.92
N ASP A 186 -5.10 2.64 -3.28
CA ASP A 186 -3.98 2.16 -2.50
C ASP A 186 -4.47 1.48 -1.24
N VAL A 187 -3.94 0.29 -0.95
CA VAL A 187 -4.42 -0.54 0.15
C VAL A 187 -3.28 -0.85 1.11
N PHE A 188 -3.53 -0.55 2.38
CA PHE A 188 -2.60 -0.80 3.47
C PHE A 188 -3.23 -1.77 4.45
N ILE A 189 -2.69 -2.98 4.54
CA ILE A 189 -3.21 -4.03 5.43
C ILE A 189 -2.50 -3.99 6.78
N PRO A 190 -3.20 -4.30 7.89
CA PRO A 190 -2.59 -4.53 9.19
C PRO A 190 -1.65 -5.73 9.15
N VAL A 191 -0.46 -5.59 9.71
CA VAL A 191 0.55 -6.65 9.76
C VAL A 191 1.14 -6.79 11.16
N ARG A 192 1.66 -7.98 11.47
CA ARG A 192 2.30 -8.23 12.78
C ARG A 192 3.53 -7.34 12.95
N ALA A 193 3.67 -6.72 14.11
CA ALA A 193 4.87 -5.96 14.45
C ALA A 193 6.12 -6.87 14.35
N GLY A 194 7.16 -6.38 13.68
CA GLY A 194 8.40 -7.15 13.47
C GLY A 194 8.31 -8.24 12.40
N SER A 195 7.21 -8.36 11.65
CA SER A 195 7.17 -9.23 10.47
C SER A 195 8.03 -8.62 9.35
N GLU A 196 9.20 -9.22 9.11
CA GLU A 196 9.98 -8.98 7.90
C GLU A 196 9.17 -9.40 6.68
N PRO A 197 9.05 -8.56 5.63
CA PRO A 197 8.34 -8.92 4.40
C PRO A 197 8.86 -10.25 3.85
N GLY A 198 7.96 -11.22 3.65
CA GLY A 198 8.30 -12.49 2.99
C GLY A 198 9.07 -13.53 3.81
N SER A 199 9.34 -13.31 5.10
CA SER A 199 10.16 -14.24 5.91
C SER A 199 9.51 -15.60 6.22
N GLY A 200 8.19 -15.75 6.06
CA GLY A 200 7.48 -17.00 6.38
C GLY A 200 6.62 -17.56 5.26
N CYS A 201 6.65 -16.94 4.08
CA CYS A 201 5.67 -17.21 3.04
C CYS A 201 6.29 -17.02 1.68
N SER A 202 7.23 -17.92 1.43
CA SER A 202 7.72 -18.17 0.10
C SER A 202 6.54 -18.68 -0.73
N LYS A 203 6.11 -17.94 -1.77
CA LYS A 203 5.18 -18.47 -2.80
C LYS A 203 5.71 -19.78 -3.39
N ASP A 204 7.03 -19.93 -3.36
CA ASP A 204 7.70 -21.19 -3.61
C ASP A 204 7.51 -22.10 -2.39
N SER A 205 6.74 -23.16 -2.54
CA SER A 205 6.55 -24.18 -1.50
C SER A 205 6.53 -25.55 -2.13
N CYS A 206 7.07 -26.53 -1.41
CA CYS A 206 7.08 -27.94 -1.82
C CYS A 206 5.96 -28.75 -1.17
N ALA A 207 5.13 -28.13 -0.33
CA ALA A 207 3.98 -28.79 0.30
C ALA A 207 3.00 -29.31 -0.79
N GLY A 208 2.73 -30.62 -0.77
CA GLY A 208 1.85 -31.27 -1.75
C GLY A 208 2.43 -31.37 -3.18
N ARG A 209 3.69 -31.00 -3.39
CA ARG A 209 4.38 -31.16 -4.68
C ARG A 209 5.19 -32.45 -4.69
N ALA A 210 5.32 -33.06 -5.86
CA ALA A 210 6.24 -34.17 -6.06
C ALA A 210 7.70 -33.67 -6.07
N ASP A 211 8.64 -34.59 -5.89
CA ASP A 211 10.05 -34.27 -6.03
C ASP A 211 10.38 -33.81 -7.46
N GLY A 212 11.16 -32.75 -7.59
CA GLY A 212 11.48 -32.16 -8.89
C GLY A 212 11.85 -30.68 -8.82
N TRP A 213 11.84 -30.02 -9.98
CA TRP A 213 12.08 -28.58 -10.10
C TRP A 213 10.79 -27.83 -10.44
N TYR A 214 10.64 -26.64 -9.88
CA TYR A 214 9.49 -25.76 -10.08
C TYR A 214 9.96 -24.35 -10.37
N CYS A 215 9.35 -23.68 -11.34
CA CYS A 215 9.67 -22.28 -11.61
C CYS A 215 9.12 -21.39 -10.49
N SER A 216 9.99 -20.55 -9.93
CA SER A 216 9.65 -19.66 -8.84
C SER A 216 8.53 -18.70 -9.22
N GLU A 217 7.63 -18.44 -8.29
CA GLU A 217 6.60 -17.41 -8.39
C GLU A 217 7.06 -16.08 -7.78
N ILE A 218 8.10 -16.12 -6.95
CA ILE A 218 8.67 -14.94 -6.28
C ILE A 218 9.64 -14.23 -7.22
N LYS A 219 10.38 -14.99 -8.03
CA LYS A 219 11.40 -14.49 -8.93
C LYS A 219 11.26 -15.15 -10.30
N ASP A 220 10.70 -14.41 -11.25
CA ASP A 220 10.43 -14.81 -12.65
C ASP A 220 11.59 -15.56 -13.35
N PHE A 221 12.83 -15.25 -12.95
CA PHE A 221 14.05 -15.78 -13.55
C PHE A 221 14.66 -16.94 -12.75
N SER A 222 13.92 -17.58 -11.85
CA SER A 222 14.47 -18.63 -10.99
C SER A 222 13.55 -19.85 -10.87
N ALA A 223 14.11 -20.92 -10.35
CA ALA A 223 13.44 -22.17 -10.03
C ALA A 223 13.92 -22.68 -8.66
N PHE A 224 13.15 -23.55 -8.05
CA PHE A 224 13.47 -24.22 -6.80
C PHE A 224 13.24 -25.72 -6.93
N SER A 225 14.04 -26.50 -6.20
CA SER A 225 13.92 -27.96 -6.17
C SER A 225 13.17 -28.41 -4.93
N CYS A 226 12.19 -29.29 -5.12
CA CYS A 226 11.48 -29.98 -4.06
C CYS A 226 12.05 -31.39 -3.85
N ARG A 227 12.28 -31.72 -2.58
CA ARG A 227 12.59 -33.06 -2.10
C ARG A 227 11.89 -33.31 -0.78
N ASP A 228 11.12 -34.40 -0.69
CA ASP A 228 10.37 -34.77 0.51
C ASP A 228 9.50 -33.62 1.03
N GLN A 229 8.81 -32.92 0.11
CA GLN A 229 7.99 -31.73 0.37
C GLN A 229 8.73 -30.53 0.97
N ASN A 230 10.07 -30.51 0.92
CA ASN A 230 10.90 -29.39 1.36
C ASN A 230 11.68 -28.78 0.19
N ILE A 231 11.97 -27.47 0.26
CA ILE A 231 12.85 -26.82 -0.71
C ILE A 231 14.28 -27.28 -0.42
N SER A 232 14.89 -27.97 -1.36
CA SER A 232 16.24 -28.54 -1.26
C SER A 232 17.29 -27.75 -2.03
N GLY A 233 16.89 -26.83 -2.90
CA GLY A 233 17.81 -26.01 -3.68
C GLY A 233 17.12 -24.95 -4.53
N GLY A 234 17.92 -24.06 -5.10
CA GLY A 234 17.49 -23.01 -6.03
C GLY A 234 18.33 -23.00 -7.31
N TYR A 235 17.76 -22.53 -8.40
CA TYR A 235 18.42 -22.35 -9.69
C TYR A 235 18.04 -20.98 -10.25
N GLN A 236 19.03 -20.20 -10.64
CA GLN A 236 18.84 -18.87 -11.20
C GLN A 236 19.16 -18.92 -12.70
N CYS A 237 18.19 -18.59 -13.54
CA CYS A 237 18.41 -18.39 -14.96
C CYS A 237 19.33 -17.19 -15.20
N ALA A 238 20.03 -17.20 -16.33
CA ALA A 238 20.84 -16.07 -16.77
C ALA A 238 20.00 -14.78 -16.88
N THR A 239 20.64 -13.61 -16.75
CA THR A 239 19.96 -12.31 -16.79
C THR A 239 19.05 -12.18 -18.00
N GLY A 240 17.77 -11.87 -17.76
CA GLY A 240 16.76 -11.70 -18.81
C GLY A 240 16.12 -13.00 -19.31
N LYS A 241 16.51 -14.18 -18.79
CA LYS A 241 15.93 -15.49 -19.14
C LYS A 241 15.01 -15.99 -18.05
N LYS A 242 13.78 -16.39 -18.41
CA LYS A 242 12.79 -16.90 -17.46
C LYS A 242 12.81 -18.42 -17.41
N CYS A 243 12.46 -18.96 -16.24
CA CYS A 243 12.26 -20.40 -16.10
C CYS A 243 11.05 -20.83 -16.93
N VAL A 244 11.23 -21.89 -17.73
CA VAL A 244 10.17 -22.46 -18.57
C VAL A 244 9.48 -23.57 -17.78
N PHE A 245 8.16 -23.52 -17.70
CA PHE A 245 7.34 -24.57 -17.07
C PHE A 245 6.21 -25.01 -17.99
N SER A 246 5.67 -26.20 -17.71
CA SER A 246 4.48 -26.71 -18.37
C SER A 246 3.33 -26.93 -17.37
N GLY A 247 2.10 -26.70 -17.82
CA GLY A 247 0.89 -26.90 -17.03
C GLY A 247 0.70 -25.90 -15.88
N GLN A 248 -0.30 -26.18 -15.04
CA GLN A 248 -0.70 -25.31 -13.92
C GLN A 248 0.19 -25.47 -12.67
N SER A 249 0.90 -26.59 -12.54
CA SER A 249 1.76 -26.87 -11.38
C SER A 249 3.06 -26.07 -11.36
N ARG A 250 3.38 -25.32 -12.43
CA ARG A 250 4.66 -24.65 -12.65
C ARG A 250 5.88 -25.58 -12.56
N GLN A 251 5.69 -26.87 -12.82
CA GLN A 251 6.81 -27.81 -12.88
C GLN A 251 7.75 -27.39 -14.01
N ALA A 252 9.02 -27.16 -13.67
CA ALA A 252 10.00 -26.67 -14.61
C ALA A 252 10.23 -27.70 -15.72
N THR A 253 10.21 -27.24 -16.97
CA THR A 253 10.71 -28.05 -18.08
C THR A 253 12.21 -28.16 -17.93
N LEU A 254 12.77 -29.36 -18.02
CA LEU A 254 14.20 -29.59 -17.82
C LEU A 254 14.95 -29.62 -19.15
N GLN A 255 16.16 -29.07 -19.17
CA GLN A 255 17.15 -29.27 -20.22
C GLN A 255 18.30 -30.08 -19.62
N GLY A 256 18.21 -31.42 -19.75
CA GLY A 256 19.06 -32.32 -18.98
C GLY A 256 18.58 -32.41 -17.52
N ALA A 257 19.48 -32.16 -16.56
CA ALA A 257 19.18 -32.24 -15.12
C ALA A 257 18.80 -30.89 -14.48
N VAL A 258 18.76 -29.80 -15.26
CA VAL A 258 18.53 -28.44 -14.78
C VAL A 258 17.30 -27.80 -15.42
N PRO A 259 16.64 -26.84 -14.75
CA PRO A 259 15.55 -26.07 -15.32
C PRO A 259 15.94 -25.39 -16.64
N GLN A 260 15.08 -25.51 -17.64
CA GLN A 260 15.22 -24.81 -18.90
C GLN A 260 14.91 -23.32 -18.70
N CYS A 261 15.78 -22.46 -19.23
CA CYS A 261 15.61 -21.02 -19.21
C CYS A 261 15.53 -20.48 -20.63
N ARG A 262 14.58 -19.57 -20.91
CA ARG A 262 14.41 -18.97 -22.23
C ARG A 262 14.14 -17.47 -22.18
#